data_AF-A0A965LJM8-F1
#
_entry.id   AF-A0A965LJM8-F1
#
_cell.length_a   1.000
_cell.length_b   1.000
_cell.length_c   1.000
_cell.angle_alpha   90.00
_cell.angle_beta   90.00
_cell.angle_gamma   90.00
#
_symmetry.space_group_name_H-M   'P 1'
#
loop_
_entity.id
_entity.type
_entity.pdbx_description
1 polymer ?
#
loop_
_entity_poly.entity_id
_entity_poly.type
_entity_poly.pdbx_seq_one_letter_code
_entity_poly.pdbx_strand_id
1 'polypeptide(L)'
;MDILVDTLRGIFRKKKDRTPAQRAVFGALFVCLGFGFTFGPLLISFITTPGENMLSEGGGGGGSAIWGMISTLPIGAVIAFIGVIQLFPGVISALNATAINETDESEQRIINAHKAIAIAALGPAALFTIFLVLCLNGLFSHGVSDDMFGLLALLTVFQVLFGGRAIFIARKTRDSKLTWTIAAFVSLILFGYLYLAFTYFPNLFFFIG
;
A
#
# COMPACT_ATOMS: atom_id res chain seq x y z
N MET A 1 17.23 11.86 9.15
CA MET A 1 17.64 10.67 8.35
C MET A 1 17.88 9.46 9.22
N ASP A 2 18.52 9.62 10.39
CA ASP A 2 18.77 8.53 11.34
C ASP A 2 17.47 7.83 11.76
N ILE A 3 16.41 8.57 12.11
CA ILE A 3 15.14 7.97 12.56
C ILE A 3 14.49 7.08 11.49
N LEU A 4 14.48 7.47 10.22
CA LEU A 4 13.89 6.66 9.15
C LEU A 4 14.75 5.43 8.88
N VAL A 5 16.07 5.59 8.77
CA VAL A 5 17.00 4.49 8.52
C VAL A 5 17.00 3.51 9.69
N ASP A 6 16.93 4.00 10.92
CA ASP A 6 16.84 3.18 12.14
C ASP A 6 15.50 2.46 12.24
N THR A 7 14.41 3.13 11.81
CA THR A 7 13.12 2.47 11.65
C THR A 7 13.26 1.32 10.65
N LEU A 8 13.79 1.56 9.45
CA LEU A 8 13.96 0.52 8.42
C LEU A 8 14.90 -0.61 8.86
N ARG A 9 16.02 -0.31 9.51
CA ARG A 9 16.97 -1.30 10.04
C ARG A 9 16.34 -2.16 11.14
N GLY A 10 15.51 -1.57 11.99
CA GLY A 10 14.88 -2.28 13.10
C GLY A 10 13.70 -3.17 12.71
N ILE A 11 13.22 -3.11 11.46
CA ILE A 11 12.16 -3.99 10.93
C ILE A 11 12.52 -5.48 11.11
N PHE A 12 13.80 -5.83 10.99
CA PHE A 12 14.27 -7.21 11.13
C PHE A 12 14.62 -7.63 12.56
N ARG A 13 14.43 -6.76 13.56
CA ARG A 13 14.61 -7.14 14.97
C ARG A 13 13.53 -8.12 15.43
N LYS A 14 13.76 -8.82 16.56
CA LYS A 14 12.78 -9.69 17.19
C LYS A 14 11.48 -8.92 17.46
N LYS A 15 10.33 -9.58 17.30
CA LYS A 15 8.98 -8.96 17.44
C LYS A 15 8.82 -8.13 18.73
N LYS A 16 9.41 -8.58 19.84
CA LYS A 16 9.37 -7.93 21.15
C LYS A 16 10.04 -6.54 21.14
N ASP A 17 11.08 -6.36 20.33
CA ASP A 17 11.94 -5.17 20.34
C ASP A 17 11.57 -4.15 19.25
N ARG A 18 10.52 -4.43 18.45
CA ARG A 18 10.08 -3.55 17.37
C ARG A 18 9.28 -2.38 17.91
N THR A 19 9.63 -1.17 17.50
CA THR A 19 8.82 0.03 17.74
C THR A 19 7.47 -0.05 17.01
N PRO A 20 6.44 0.70 17.43
CA PRO A 20 5.14 0.69 16.76
C PRO A 20 5.22 0.98 15.25
N ALA A 21 6.05 1.94 14.84
CA ALA A 21 6.26 2.24 13.42
C ALA A 21 6.94 1.08 12.67
N GLN A 22 7.92 0.41 13.28
CA GLN A 22 8.56 -0.77 12.69
C GLN A 22 7.58 -1.92 12.47
N ARG A 23 6.65 -2.13 13.42
CA ARG A 23 5.56 -3.11 13.28
C ARG A 23 4.62 -2.75 12.13
N ALA A 24 4.27 -1.47 12.01
CA ALA A 24 3.43 -0.98 10.91
C ALA A 24 4.12 -1.21 9.54
N VAL A 25 5.38 -0.80 9.39
CA VAL A 25 6.11 -0.99 8.12
C VAL A 25 6.33 -2.47 7.81
N PHE A 26 6.69 -3.30 8.80
CA PHE A 26 6.80 -4.75 8.61
C PHE A 26 5.46 -5.36 8.17
N GLY A 27 4.35 -4.95 8.79
CA GLY A 27 3.01 -5.36 8.41
C GLY A 27 2.66 -4.99 6.96
N ALA A 28 2.92 -3.74 6.58
CA ALA A 28 2.70 -3.27 5.20
C ALA A 28 3.50 -4.08 4.18
N LEU A 29 4.77 -4.42 4.48
CA LEU A 29 5.59 -5.27 3.63
C LEU A 29 5.01 -6.67 3.46
N PHE A 30 4.53 -7.28 4.55
CA PHE A 30 3.88 -8.60 4.49
C PHE A 30 2.56 -8.56 3.71
N VAL A 31 1.77 -7.50 3.83
CA VAL A 31 0.58 -7.29 3.00
C VAL A 31 0.97 -7.25 1.52
N CYS A 32 1.96 -6.44 1.16
CA CYS A 32 2.44 -6.34 -0.23
C CYS A 32 3.02 -7.66 -0.74
N LEU A 33 3.77 -8.40 0.08
CA LEU A 33 4.32 -9.72 -0.27
C LEU A 33 3.23 -10.76 -0.46
N GLY A 34 2.22 -10.78 0.41
CA GLY A 34 1.09 -11.70 0.29
C GLY A 34 0.32 -11.47 -1.01
N PHE A 35 0.04 -10.20 -1.34
CA PHE A 35 -0.56 -9.85 -2.62
C PHE A 35 0.36 -10.15 -3.80
N GLY A 36 1.64 -9.80 -3.72
CA GLY A 36 2.62 -10.11 -4.77
C GLY A 36 2.74 -11.61 -5.04
N PHE A 37 2.61 -12.46 -4.01
CA PHE A 37 2.63 -13.90 -4.17
C PHE A 37 1.35 -14.45 -4.80
N THR A 38 0.17 -14.01 -4.34
CA THR A 38 -1.12 -14.44 -4.91
C THR A 38 -1.29 -13.98 -6.36
N PHE A 39 -0.93 -12.72 -6.66
CA PHE A 39 -1.21 -12.10 -7.95
C PHE A 39 0.00 -12.09 -8.89
N GLY A 40 1.17 -12.52 -8.41
CA GLY A 40 2.40 -12.66 -9.21
C GLY A 40 2.21 -13.46 -10.50
N PRO A 41 1.53 -14.63 -10.47
CA PRO A 41 1.25 -15.39 -11.69
C PRO A 41 0.47 -14.61 -12.75
N LEU A 42 -0.52 -13.79 -12.35
CA LEU A 42 -1.28 -12.95 -13.27
C LEU A 42 -0.43 -11.83 -13.87
N LEU A 43 0.42 -11.20 -13.06
CA LEU A 43 1.39 -10.19 -13.51
C LEU A 43 2.37 -10.76 -14.53
N ILE A 44 2.90 -11.96 -14.28
CA ILE A 44 3.79 -12.66 -15.21
C ILE A 44 3.04 -12.92 -16.52
N SER A 45 1.82 -13.44 -16.46
CA SER A 45 1.01 -13.73 -17.64
C SER A 45 0.71 -12.49 -18.48
N PHE A 46 0.43 -11.35 -17.85
CA PHE A 46 0.21 -10.09 -18.56
C PHE A 46 1.45 -9.65 -19.37
N ILE A 47 2.64 -9.85 -18.80
CA ILE A 47 3.91 -9.48 -19.46
C ILE A 47 4.28 -10.50 -20.55
N THR A 48 4.04 -11.79 -20.32
CA THR A 48 4.47 -12.85 -21.23
C THR A 48 3.50 -13.10 -22.38
N THR A 49 2.24 -12.66 -22.26
CA THR A 49 1.22 -12.89 -23.29
C THR A 49 0.54 -11.61 -23.79
N PRO A 50 1.29 -10.68 -24.41
CA PRO A 50 0.72 -9.44 -24.91
C PRO A 50 -0.24 -9.70 -26.10
N GLY A 51 -1.51 -9.30 -25.96
CA GLY A 51 -2.50 -9.32 -27.04
C GLY A 51 -3.41 -10.56 -27.11
N GLU A 52 -3.22 -11.54 -26.23
CA GLU A 52 -4.11 -12.70 -26.12
C GLU A 52 -5.03 -12.60 -24.90
N ASN A 53 -6.15 -13.34 -24.93
CA ASN A 53 -7.09 -13.34 -23.82
C ASN A 53 -6.47 -14.08 -22.61
N MET A 54 -6.18 -13.33 -21.55
CA MET A 54 -5.64 -13.85 -20.27
C MET A 54 -6.56 -14.87 -19.58
N LEU A 55 -7.82 -14.99 -20.03
CA LEU A 55 -8.79 -15.97 -19.55
C LEU A 55 -8.92 -17.19 -20.48
N SER A 56 -8.15 -17.24 -21.57
CA SER A 56 -8.17 -18.38 -22.49
C SER A 56 -7.47 -19.59 -21.86
N GLU A 57 -8.26 -20.60 -21.52
CA GLU A 57 -7.77 -21.91 -21.06
C GLU A 57 -7.16 -22.75 -22.20
N GLY A 58 -7.35 -22.34 -23.46
CA GLY A 58 -7.10 -23.19 -24.63
C GLY A 58 -5.83 -22.93 -25.44
N GLY A 59 -5.07 -21.84 -25.21
CA GLY A 59 -3.93 -21.57 -26.12
C GLY A 59 -2.89 -20.51 -25.73
N GLY A 60 -3.12 -19.66 -24.73
CA GLY A 60 -2.31 -18.44 -24.54
C GLY A 60 -1.61 -18.25 -23.20
N GLY A 61 -1.44 -19.29 -22.39
CA GLY A 61 -0.82 -19.16 -21.05
C GLY A 61 -1.69 -18.46 -19.99
N GLY A 62 -2.69 -17.66 -20.38
CA GLY A 62 -3.64 -17.00 -19.49
C GLY A 62 -4.37 -17.95 -18.52
N GLY A 63 -4.93 -19.05 -19.04
CA GLY A 63 -5.57 -20.06 -18.19
C GLY A 63 -4.62 -20.66 -17.13
N SER A 64 -3.35 -20.91 -17.48
CA SER A 64 -2.36 -21.44 -16.52
C SER A 64 -2.04 -20.44 -15.40
N ALA A 65 -2.14 -19.14 -15.67
CA ALA A 65 -1.93 -18.09 -14.69
C ALA A 65 -3.06 -17.99 -13.67
N ILE A 66 -4.31 -18.24 -14.09
CA ILE A 66 -5.47 -18.33 -13.20
C ILE A 66 -5.31 -19.52 -12.25
N TRP A 67 -4.95 -20.69 -12.77
CA TRP A 67 -4.68 -21.86 -11.95
C TRP A 67 -3.49 -21.63 -10.99
N GLY A 68 -2.47 -20.90 -11.44
CA GLY A 68 -1.36 -20.44 -10.61
C GLY A 68 -1.82 -19.51 -9.49
N MET A 69 -2.69 -18.54 -9.77
CA MET A 69 -3.30 -17.68 -8.76
C MET A 69 -4.10 -18.50 -7.75
N ILE A 70 -5.00 -19.39 -8.20
CA ILE A 70 -5.81 -20.24 -7.31
C ILE A 70 -4.91 -21.07 -6.37
N SER A 71 -3.80 -21.60 -6.89
CA SER A 71 -2.85 -22.39 -6.10
C SER A 71 -2.05 -21.55 -5.10
N THR A 72 -1.73 -20.30 -5.43
CA THR A 72 -0.96 -19.39 -4.57
C THR A 72 -1.82 -18.58 -3.60
N LEU A 73 -3.12 -18.48 -3.88
CA LEU A 73 -4.10 -17.69 -3.12
C LEU A 73 -4.15 -18.05 -1.62
N PRO A 74 -4.19 -19.33 -1.21
CA PRO A 74 -4.20 -19.67 0.22
C PRO A 74 -2.95 -19.17 0.94
N ILE A 75 -1.79 -19.33 0.32
CA ILE A 75 -0.49 -18.95 0.90
C ILE A 75 -0.39 -17.42 0.98
N GLY A 76 -0.67 -16.71 -0.12
CA GLY A 76 -0.60 -15.26 -0.14
C GLY A 76 -1.66 -14.60 0.74
N ALA A 77 -2.85 -15.20 0.89
CA ALA A 77 -3.86 -14.74 1.84
C ALA A 77 -3.39 -14.86 3.30
N VAL A 78 -2.74 -15.97 3.68
CA VAL A 78 -2.15 -16.13 5.02
C VAL A 78 -1.06 -15.10 5.27
N ILE A 79 -0.16 -14.88 4.31
CA ILE A 79 0.92 -13.88 4.41
C ILE A 79 0.33 -12.47 4.55
N ALA A 80 -0.66 -12.13 3.72
CA ALA A 80 -1.34 -10.83 3.78
C ALA A 80 -2.07 -10.64 5.12
N PHE A 81 -2.73 -11.68 5.63
CA PHE A 81 -3.42 -11.65 6.92
C PHE A 81 -2.45 -11.44 8.09
N ILE A 82 -1.30 -12.13 8.08
CA ILE A 82 -0.21 -11.88 9.03
C ILE A 82 0.27 -10.42 8.95
N GLY A 83 0.35 -9.87 7.73
CA GLY A 83 0.68 -8.46 7.50
C GLY A 83 -0.34 -7.51 8.12
N VAL A 84 -1.63 -7.73 7.88
CA VAL A 84 -2.75 -6.95 8.44
C VAL A 84 -2.73 -6.97 9.97
N ILE A 85 -2.52 -8.15 10.59
CA ILE A 85 -2.41 -8.31 12.05
C ILE A 85 -1.24 -7.52 12.64
N GLN A 86 -0.19 -7.23 11.87
CA GLN A 86 0.94 -6.42 12.36
C GLN A 86 0.78 -4.93 12.01
N LEU A 87 0.17 -4.63 10.86
CA LEU A 87 -0.03 -3.29 10.35
C LEU A 87 -0.96 -2.48 11.26
N PHE A 88 -2.20 -2.92 11.44
CA PHE A 88 -3.21 -2.14 12.17
C PHE A 88 -2.84 -1.90 13.64
N PRO A 89 -2.44 -2.91 14.43
CA PRO A 89 -2.00 -2.67 15.80
C PRO A 89 -0.75 -1.79 15.87
N GLY A 90 0.16 -1.89 14.90
CA GLY A 90 1.35 -1.03 14.80
C GLY A 90 0.98 0.44 14.59
N VAL A 91 0.04 0.70 13.68
CA VAL A 91 -0.49 2.06 13.43
C VAL A 91 -1.22 2.62 14.64
N ILE A 92 -2.14 1.84 15.24
CA ILE A 92 -2.90 2.27 16.41
C ILE A 92 -1.95 2.57 17.58
N SER A 93 -0.98 1.68 17.83
CA SER A 93 0.01 1.87 18.89
C SER A 93 0.91 3.09 18.64
N ALA A 94 1.25 3.37 17.38
CA ALA A 94 2.02 4.56 17.02
C ALA A 94 1.21 5.84 17.26
N LEU A 95 -0.08 5.85 16.87
CA LEU A 95 -0.98 7.00 17.06
C LEU A 95 -1.22 7.32 18.53
N ASN A 96 -1.38 6.29 19.36
CA ASN A 96 -1.61 6.41 20.79
C ASN A 96 -0.34 6.71 21.61
N ALA A 97 0.85 6.66 21.00
CA ALA A 97 2.08 7.00 21.69
C ALA A 97 2.09 8.49 22.07
N THR A 98 2.34 8.77 23.35
CA THR A 98 2.48 10.12 23.93
C THR A 98 3.85 10.23 24.61
N ALA A 99 4.43 11.44 24.61
CA ALA A 99 5.68 11.69 25.31
C ALA A 99 5.45 11.56 26.82
N ILE A 100 6.44 11.05 27.55
CA ILE A 100 6.35 10.97 29.02
C ILE A 100 6.46 12.37 29.61
N ASN A 101 7.30 13.22 29.03
CA ASN A 101 7.40 14.65 29.36
C ASN A 101 7.04 15.49 28.14
N GLU A 102 5.93 16.24 28.19
CA GLU A 102 5.52 17.13 27.09
C GLU A 102 6.52 18.28 26.83
N THR A 103 7.41 18.54 27.78
CA THR A 103 8.48 19.55 27.67
C THR A 103 9.72 19.04 26.94
N ASP A 104 9.89 17.73 26.74
CA ASP A 104 11.02 17.19 25.99
C ASP A 104 10.74 17.24 24.48
N GLU A 105 11.21 18.32 23.84
CA GLU A 105 11.09 18.50 22.39
C GLU A 105 11.71 17.33 21.61
N SER A 106 12.75 16.69 22.14
CA SER A 106 13.47 15.62 21.43
C SER A 106 12.64 14.33 21.39
N GLU A 107 12.03 13.97 22.52
CA GLU A 107 11.14 12.81 22.62
C GLU A 107 9.89 12.99 21.73
N GLN A 108 9.31 14.19 21.76
CA GLN A 108 8.11 14.48 20.97
C GLN A 108 8.38 14.48 19.45
N ARG A 109 9.58 14.90 19.02
CA ARG A 109 10.01 14.76 17.62
C ARG A 109 10.10 13.30 17.19
N ILE A 110 10.65 12.42 18.03
CA ILE A 110 10.78 10.99 17.72
C ILE A 110 9.39 10.35 17.63
N ILE A 111 8.48 10.65 18.55
CA ILE A 111 7.11 10.11 18.55
C ILE A 111 6.35 10.57 17.31
N ASN A 112 6.43 11.86 16.96
CA ASN A 112 5.79 12.39 15.76
C ASN A 112 6.35 11.74 14.49
N ALA A 113 7.66 11.48 14.42
CA ALA A 113 8.26 10.76 13.30
C ALA A 113 7.68 9.32 13.18
N HIS A 114 7.56 8.60 14.29
CA HIS A 114 6.97 7.26 14.31
C HIS A 114 5.50 7.26 13.86
N LYS A 115 4.71 8.25 14.29
CA LYS A 115 3.33 8.44 13.84
C LYS A 115 3.25 8.67 12.34
N ALA A 116 4.08 9.57 11.81
CA ALA A 116 4.09 9.89 10.39
C ALA A 116 4.45 8.67 9.52
N ILE A 117 5.48 7.91 9.91
CA ILE A 117 5.91 6.70 9.21
C ILE A 117 4.82 5.61 9.27
N ALA A 118 4.21 5.39 10.44
CA ALA A 118 3.17 4.39 10.60
C ALA A 118 1.94 4.68 9.73
N ILE A 119 1.48 5.94 9.68
CA ILE A 119 0.37 6.34 8.81
C ILE A 119 0.75 6.20 7.34
N ALA A 120 1.96 6.61 6.95
CA ALA A 120 2.43 6.47 5.57
C ALA A 120 2.45 4.99 5.11
N ALA A 121 2.76 4.05 6.01
CA ALA A 121 2.79 2.62 5.72
C ALA A 121 1.43 2.02 5.31
N LEU A 122 0.30 2.71 5.59
CA LEU A 122 -1.02 2.27 5.11
C LEU A 122 -1.15 2.39 3.59
N GLY A 123 -0.43 3.33 2.96
CA GLY A 123 -0.62 3.68 1.56
C GLY A 123 -0.34 2.54 0.57
N PRO A 124 0.80 1.83 0.65
CA PRO A 124 1.08 0.69 -0.24
C PRO A 124 0.05 -0.43 -0.12
N ALA A 125 -0.40 -0.73 1.11
CA ALA A 125 -1.40 -1.75 1.35
C ALA A 125 -2.73 -1.39 0.68
N ALA A 126 -3.14 -0.12 0.78
CA ALA A 126 -4.32 0.39 0.07
C ALA A 126 -4.16 0.28 -1.45
N LEU A 127 -3.02 0.77 -2.00
CA LEU A 127 -2.77 0.76 -3.45
C LEU A 127 -2.83 -0.65 -4.03
N PHE A 128 -2.19 -1.61 -3.36
CA PHE A 128 -2.24 -3.02 -3.77
C PHE A 128 -3.64 -3.61 -3.68
N THR A 129 -4.42 -3.24 -2.67
CA THR A 129 -5.82 -3.69 -2.54
C THR A 129 -6.66 -3.20 -3.71
N ILE A 130 -6.45 -1.96 -4.17
CA ILE A 130 -7.19 -1.40 -5.32
C ILE A 130 -6.76 -2.01 -6.63
N PHE A 131 -5.45 -2.14 -6.86
CA PHE A 131 -4.94 -2.85 -8.02
C PHE A 131 -5.58 -4.23 -8.13
N LEU A 132 -5.65 -4.95 -7.01
CA LEU A 132 -6.29 -6.26 -6.93
C LEU A 132 -7.79 -6.21 -7.24
N VAL A 133 -8.54 -5.30 -6.62
CA VAL A 133 -9.98 -5.19 -6.86
C VAL A 133 -10.26 -4.86 -8.33
N LEU A 134 -9.45 -3.99 -8.96
CA LEU A 134 -9.53 -3.67 -10.38
C LEU A 134 -9.17 -4.89 -11.26
N CYS A 135 -8.09 -5.61 -10.95
CA CYS A 135 -7.73 -6.83 -11.68
C CYS A 135 -8.84 -7.88 -11.58
N LEU A 136 -9.34 -8.18 -10.38
CA LEU A 136 -10.40 -9.17 -10.18
C LEU A 136 -11.70 -8.77 -10.90
N ASN A 137 -12.12 -7.52 -10.82
CA ASN A 137 -13.32 -7.10 -11.54
C ASN A 137 -13.10 -7.09 -13.05
N GLY A 138 -11.95 -6.64 -13.55
CA GLY A 138 -11.60 -6.77 -14.97
C GLY A 138 -11.56 -8.22 -15.45
N LEU A 139 -11.26 -9.18 -14.55
CA LEU A 139 -11.32 -10.61 -14.81
C LEU A 139 -12.77 -11.16 -14.81
N PHE A 140 -13.68 -10.62 -14.00
CA PHE A 140 -15.04 -11.16 -13.81
C PHE A 140 -16.15 -10.38 -14.52
N SER A 141 -15.90 -9.16 -14.99
CA SER A 141 -16.89 -8.30 -15.65
C SER A 141 -16.41 -7.86 -17.03
N HIS A 142 -17.33 -7.82 -18.00
CA HIS A 142 -17.06 -7.44 -19.40
C HIS A 142 -16.78 -5.93 -19.58
N GLY A 143 -16.36 -5.24 -18.52
CA GLY A 143 -16.14 -3.80 -18.50
C GLY A 143 -16.04 -3.27 -17.07
N VAL A 144 -15.37 -2.14 -16.90
CA VAL A 144 -15.26 -1.46 -15.60
C VAL A 144 -16.59 -0.80 -15.28
N SER A 145 -17.29 -1.26 -14.23
CA SER A 145 -18.58 -0.67 -13.83
C SER A 145 -18.40 0.67 -13.12
N ASP A 146 -19.43 1.52 -13.14
CA ASP A 146 -19.44 2.82 -12.44
C ASP A 146 -19.14 2.67 -10.92
N ASP A 147 -19.50 1.53 -10.33
CA ASP A 147 -19.20 1.20 -8.93
C ASP A 147 -17.69 1.10 -8.63
N MET A 148 -16.90 0.67 -9.62
CA MET A 148 -15.44 0.60 -9.50
C MET A 148 -14.80 1.97 -9.45
N PHE A 149 -15.35 2.93 -10.19
CA PHE A 149 -14.91 4.31 -10.15
C PHE A 149 -15.14 4.89 -8.76
N GLY A 150 -16.31 4.63 -8.17
CA GLY A 150 -16.63 5.02 -6.80
C GLY A 150 -15.61 4.48 -5.78
N LEU A 151 -15.23 3.21 -5.89
CA LEU A 151 -14.23 2.58 -5.00
C LEU A 151 -12.83 3.16 -5.19
N LEU A 152 -12.39 3.38 -6.43
CA LEU A 152 -11.11 4.02 -6.75
C LEU A 152 -11.06 5.46 -6.22
N ALA A 153 -12.13 6.24 -6.43
CA ALA A 153 -12.25 7.61 -5.94
C ALA A 153 -12.22 7.66 -4.41
N LEU A 154 -13.01 6.82 -3.74
CA LEU A 154 -13.05 6.73 -2.28
C LEU A 154 -11.67 6.47 -1.69
N LEU A 155 -10.94 5.50 -2.24
CA LEU A 155 -9.65 5.11 -1.73
C LEU A 155 -8.54 6.11 -2.09
N THR A 156 -8.66 6.81 -3.22
CA THR A 156 -7.83 7.97 -3.55
C THR A 156 -8.03 9.08 -2.52
N VAL A 157 -9.28 9.37 -2.13
CA VAL A 157 -9.58 10.34 -1.06
C VAL A 157 -8.96 9.90 0.27
N PHE A 158 -9.12 8.63 0.66
CA PHE A 158 -8.47 8.10 1.86
C PHE A 158 -6.94 8.25 1.80
N GLN A 159 -6.32 7.99 0.65
CA GLN A 159 -4.88 8.15 0.48
C GLN A 159 -4.44 9.61 0.60
N VAL A 160 -5.20 10.55 0.03
CA VAL A 160 -4.93 11.99 0.19
C VAL A 160 -5.06 12.40 1.66
N LEU A 161 -6.07 11.91 2.36
CA LEU A 161 -6.28 12.20 3.79
C LEU A 161 -5.16 11.62 4.67
N PHE A 162 -4.84 10.33 4.54
CA PHE A 162 -3.79 9.68 5.32
C PHE A 162 -2.40 10.19 4.94
N GLY A 163 -2.12 10.34 3.65
CA GLY A 163 -0.87 10.88 3.14
C GLY A 163 -0.66 12.33 3.57
N GLY A 164 -1.69 13.18 3.43
CA GLY A 164 -1.69 14.55 3.92
C GLY A 164 -1.49 14.63 5.43
N ARG A 165 -2.14 13.75 6.20
CA ARG A 165 -1.95 13.67 7.65
C ARG A 165 -0.53 13.23 8.02
N ALA A 166 0.04 12.26 7.32
CA ALA A 166 1.42 11.81 7.52
C ALA A 166 2.42 12.95 7.25
N ILE A 167 2.26 13.68 6.15
CA ILE A 167 3.09 14.85 5.80
C ILE A 167 2.94 15.95 6.85
N PHE A 168 1.72 16.24 7.29
CA PHE A 168 1.47 17.25 8.32
C PHE A 168 2.16 16.91 9.65
N ILE A 169 2.09 15.65 10.08
CA ILE A 169 2.78 15.19 11.29
C ILE A 169 4.30 15.18 11.08
N ALA A 170 4.79 14.78 9.90
CA ALA A 170 6.21 14.84 9.57
C ALA A 170 6.76 16.26 9.65
N ARG A 171 6.02 17.28 9.19
CA ARG A 171 6.42 18.69 9.33
C ARG A 171 6.62 19.12 10.78
N LYS A 172 5.86 18.55 11.73
CA LYS A 172 6.01 18.85 13.16
C LYS A 172 7.33 18.36 13.75
N THR A 173 8.04 17.43 13.10
CA THR A 173 9.32 16.92 13.61
C THR A 173 10.49 17.88 13.32
N ARG A 174 10.26 18.92 12.48
CA ARG A 174 11.30 19.82 11.93
C ARG A 174 12.43 19.10 11.17
N ASP A 175 12.29 17.80 10.86
CA ASP A 175 13.19 17.08 9.95
C ASP A 175 12.67 17.26 8.52
N SER A 176 13.32 18.17 7.78
CA SER A 176 12.99 18.46 6.38
C SER A 176 13.15 17.22 5.50
N LYS A 177 14.15 16.36 5.77
CA LYS A 177 14.39 15.15 5.00
C LYS A 177 13.26 14.14 5.20
N LEU A 178 12.85 13.90 6.44
CA LEU A 178 11.71 13.00 6.73
C LEU A 178 10.43 13.48 6.03
N THR A 179 10.17 14.79 6.08
CA THR A 179 9.00 15.39 5.42
C THR A 179 9.05 15.16 3.90
N TRP A 180 10.19 15.42 3.27
CA TRP A 180 10.37 15.20 1.83
C TRP A 180 10.27 13.73 1.45
N THR A 181 10.83 12.81 2.24
CA THR A 181 10.72 11.38 1.95
C THR A 181 9.28 10.89 2.04
N ILE A 182 8.54 11.30 3.08
CA ILE A 182 7.11 10.94 3.21
C ILE A 182 6.29 11.59 2.10
N ALA A 183 6.55 12.85 1.75
CA ALA A 183 5.87 13.52 0.65
C ALA A 183 6.13 12.81 -0.69
N ALA A 184 7.39 12.51 -1.02
CA ALA A 184 7.75 11.79 -2.23
C ALA A 184 7.09 10.40 -2.28
N PHE A 185 7.06 9.68 -1.15
CA PHE A 185 6.40 8.39 -1.05
C PHE A 185 4.88 8.46 -1.25
N VAL A 186 4.22 9.42 -0.61
CA VAL A 186 2.77 9.66 -0.79
C VAL A 186 2.48 10.06 -2.24
N SER A 187 3.29 10.94 -2.83
CA SER A 187 3.18 11.35 -4.23
C SER A 187 3.35 10.17 -5.20
N LEU A 188 4.31 9.27 -4.95
CA LEU A 188 4.50 8.06 -5.76
C LEU A 188 3.25 7.17 -5.72
N ILE A 189 2.64 7.01 -4.54
CA ILE A 189 1.42 6.22 -4.39
C ILE A 189 0.24 6.88 -5.11
N LEU A 190 0.06 8.20 -4.95
CA LEU A 190 -0.97 8.97 -5.66
C LEU A 190 -0.79 8.92 -7.17
N PHE A 191 0.45 8.96 -7.65
CA PHE A 191 0.76 8.78 -9.06
C PHE A 191 0.34 7.38 -9.55
N GLY A 192 0.58 6.34 -8.74
CA GLY A 192 0.09 4.98 -9.00
C GLY A 192 -1.44 4.93 -9.13
N TYR A 193 -2.17 5.60 -8.24
CA TYR A 193 -3.64 5.73 -8.34
C TYR A 193 -4.08 6.44 -9.61
N LEU A 194 -3.44 7.56 -9.94
CA LEU A 194 -3.74 8.33 -11.14
C LEU A 194 -3.49 7.49 -12.41
N TYR A 195 -2.37 6.76 -12.45
CA TYR A 195 -2.06 5.85 -13.54
C TYR A 195 -3.13 4.76 -13.71
N LEU A 196 -3.59 4.15 -12.61
CA LEU A 196 -4.69 3.19 -12.64
C LEU A 196 -5.99 3.85 -13.13
N ALA A 197 -6.30 5.05 -12.67
CA ALA A 197 -7.48 5.79 -13.15
C ALA A 197 -7.42 6.05 -14.66
N PHE A 198 -6.28 6.50 -15.19
CA PHE A 198 -6.09 6.70 -16.63
C PHE A 198 -6.21 5.41 -17.44
N THR A 199 -5.66 4.31 -16.92
CA THR A 199 -5.63 3.03 -17.63
C THR A 199 -7.02 2.41 -17.73
N TYR A 200 -7.80 2.47 -16.65
CA TYR A 200 -9.11 1.81 -16.56
C TYR A 200 -10.28 2.74 -16.92
N PHE A 201 -10.11 4.06 -16.88
CA PHE A 201 -11.15 5.05 -17.19
C PHE A 201 -10.63 6.14 -18.15
N PRO A 202 -10.17 5.80 -19.36
CA PRO A 202 -9.62 6.78 -20.30
C PRO A 202 -10.64 7.86 -20.68
N ASN A 203 -11.94 7.51 -20.71
CA ASN A 203 -13.03 8.42 -21.07
C ASN A 203 -13.25 9.54 -20.04
N LEU A 204 -12.79 9.38 -18.80
CA LEU A 204 -13.00 10.38 -17.73
C LEU A 204 -12.23 11.69 -18.00
N PHE A 205 -11.14 11.61 -18.75
CA PHE A 205 -10.29 12.75 -19.07
C PHE A 205 -10.71 13.47 -20.36
N PHE A 206 -11.55 12.86 -21.19
CA PHE A 206 -12.13 13.51 -22.37
C PHE A 206 -13.23 14.53 -22.00
N PHE A 207 -13.81 14.46 -20.80
CA PHE A 207 -14.80 15.42 -20.32
C PHE A 207 -14.22 16.62 -19.55
N ILE A 208 -12.89 16.66 -19.35
CA ILE A 208 -12.19 17.77 -18.67
C ILE A 208 -11.49 18.68 -19.70
N GLY A 209 -11.57 18.36 -21.00
CA GLY A 209 -11.04 19.17 -22.11
C GLY A 209 -12.06 20.16 -22.67
#